data_AF-A0A954HZ20-F1
#
_entry.id   AF-A0A954HZ20-F1
#
_cell.length_a   1.000
_cell.length_b   1.000
_cell.length_c   1.000
_cell.angle_alpha   90.00
_cell.angle_beta   90.00
_cell.angle_gamma   90.00
#
_symmetry.space_group_name_H-M   'P 1'
#
loop_
_entity.id
_entity.type
_entity.pdbx_description
1 polymer ?
#
loop_
_entity_poly.entity_id
_entity_poly.type
_entity_poly.pdbx_seq_one_letter_code
_entity_poly.pdbx_strand_id
1 'polypeptide(L)'
;MTDVTPESEHPWRLYLAVGLFVLLVAAGFFFAGGPANDDGQETEAPTAVDQQRLCEDQLAGIMAAVDPRALGLSSSQVDRAHDLNLWKDDCGAVLFDTAIAQDEDLATRLLSEEVLKRFNKPDFTPRDVAHLRTTMLLRRAAEHVVEGEPDALRQAVRLFDFVQRNVLEIGQDAPTLTPYEILLLGRGSAEQRTWLLAELLRQIELDAVILQPKSEAEAPGALPWLVGVIVEQDAEREVYLFDPAAGIPIPAASEQEQSGALVTTPATLTAARENADVFAALDLPDNPYRFRSEDLSELRIGLIGNSSLWSNRMASLDFATEISGAIFYDGLGKNRLRDSGLYDRVASMGETAGWTADGLFIWDFPESELTRFGTPEAKGPELLANYMGMLSGPVIQEVYDPESGGVLQWDHPLVEARHMHITGIYSEAIREYNQIRGGVNIFTPTPGNDLCRETAVYWTTCCQYELGAYDSVVNTGIGGQYPPPFRTGIKPIWAPGMALLSALSLAQLGAYAEGSVILSQLPVLIPHGQGYLVRRWQRLAQAHSSAQPLSRPNNESNAESPPAESSGETPATQSPPSEQPAENPAESTPESSAEPNPAPAAESN
;
A
#
# COMPACT_ATOMS: atom_id res chain seq x y z
N MET A 1 -17.52 8.15 45.57
CA MET A 1 -16.74 9.27 46.14
C MET A 1 -15.49 8.67 46.75
N THR A 2 -14.36 8.94 46.09
CA THR A 2 -12.95 8.90 46.55
C THR A 2 -12.36 7.59 47.09
N ASP A 3 -11.16 7.13 46.75
CA ASP A 3 -10.18 7.42 45.69
C ASP A 3 -8.98 6.46 45.90
N VAL A 4 -8.15 6.33 44.86
CA VAL A 4 -6.73 5.89 44.81
C VAL A 4 -6.37 4.38 44.69
N THR A 5 -5.61 4.17 43.62
CA THR A 5 -4.96 3.01 42.98
C THR A 5 -3.77 2.39 43.75
N PRO A 6 -3.28 1.20 43.34
CA PRO A 6 -1.88 0.84 43.47
C PRO A 6 -1.14 1.05 42.13
N GLU A 7 -0.07 1.84 42.19
CA GLU A 7 0.93 2.00 41.13
C GLU A 7 1.52 0.65 40.71
N SER A 8 1.44 0.32 39.43
CA SER A 8 2.25 -0.71 38.79
C SER A 8 3.65 -0.15 38.53
N GLU A 9 4.65 -0.65 39.26
CA GLU A 9 6.06 -0.33 38.99
C GLU A 9 6.45 -0.83 37.59
N HIS A 10 6.88 0.09 36.74
CA HIS A 10 7.30 -0.20 35.37
C HIS A 10 8.64 -0.97 35.32
N PRO A 11 8.77 -2.05 34.53
CA PRO A 11 9.97 -2.88 34.46
C PRO A 11 11.18 -2.26 33.74
N TRP A 12 11.05 -1.09 33.09
CA TRP A 12 12.14 -0.46 32.31
C TRP A 12 13.38 -0.07 33.15
N ARG A 13 13.22 0.19 34.46
CA ARG A 13 14.33 0.57 35.34
C ARG A 13 15.32 -0.57 35.62
N LEU A 14 14.90 -1.83 35.47
CA LEU A 14 15.80 -2.99 35.59
C LEU A 14 16.65 -3.19 34.32
N TYR A 15 16.16 -2.77 33.15
CA TYR A 15 16.84 -2.93 31.87
C TYR A 15 18.02 -1.95 31.68
N LEU A 16 17.93 -0.73 32.24
CA LEU A 16 19.04 0.24 32.24
C LEU A 16 20.25 -0.23 33.08
N ALA A 17 20.01 -0.98 34.17
CA ALA A 17 21.07 -1.46 35.05
C ALA A 17 21.85 -2.67 34.46
N VAL A 18 21.19 -3.51 33.65
CA VAL A 18 21.82 -4.66 33.02
C VAL A 18 22.59 -4.27 31.75
N GLY A 19 22.08 -3.30 30.97
CA GLY A 19 22.77 -2.77 29.78
C GLY A 19 24.12 -2.11 30.09
N LEU A 20 24.24 -1.40 31.23
CA LEU A 20 25.48 -0.72 31.63
C LEU A 20 26.58 -1.70 32.08
N PHE A 21 26.23 -2.90 32.56
CA PHE A 21 27.20 -3.85 33.13
C PHE A 21 27.86 -4.75 32.07
N VAL A 22 27.17 -5.04 30.97
CA VAL A 22 27.72 -5.85 29.85
C VAL A 22 28.73 -5.06 29.01
N LEU A 23 28.54 -3.75 28.89
CA LEU A 23 29.40 -2.86 28.10
C LEU A 23 30.82 -2.68 28.68
N LEU A 24 31.01 -2.87 29.98
CA LEU A 24 32.32 -2.72 30.64
C LEU A 24 33.26 -3.93 30.48
N VAL A 25 32.76 -5.09 30.04
CA VAL A 25 33.57 -6.32 29.91
C VAL A 25 34.12 -6.50 28.48
N ALA A 26 33.46 -5.94 27.45
CA ALA A 26 33.86 -6.10 26.05
C ALA A 26 35.07 -5.24 25.64
N ALA A 27 35.34 -4.12 26.33
CA ALA A 27 36.44 -3.20 26.00
C ALA A 27 37.85 -3.72 26.33
N GLY A 28 37.99 -4.93 26.92
CA GLY A 28 39.24 -5.42 27.46
C GLY A 28 40.11 -6.31 26.55
N PHE A 29 39.64 -6.75 25.38
CA PHE A 29 40.26 -7.90 24.69
C PHE A 29 40.77 -7.73 23.25
N PHE A 30 40.62 -6.58 22.60
CA PHE A 30 41.11 -6.40 21.23
C PHE A 30 42.11 -5.25 21.17
N PHE A 31 43.40 -5.58 21.07
CA PHE A 31 44.45 -4.95 20.25
C PHE A 31 45.84 -5.21 20.87
N ALA A 32 46.47 -6.31 20.46
CA ALA A 32 47.90 -6.51 20.63
C ALA A 32 48.50 -7.00 19.30
N GLY A 33 49.37 -6.17 18.68
CA GLY A 33 50.47 -6.66 17.87
C GLY A 33 50.61 -6.11 16.44
N GLY A 34 51.22 -4.93 16.30
CA GLY A 34 51.88 -4.51 15.07
C GLY A 34 52.76 -3.27 15.32
N PRO A 35 54.07 -3.27 15.00
CA PRO A 35 54.92 -2.11 15.23
C PRO A 35 54.73 -1.07 14.11
N ALA A 36 54.27 0.12 14.47
CA ALA A 36 54.19 1.29 13.58
C ALA A 36 55.14 2.40 14.06
N ASN A 37 55.73 3.08 13.09
CA ASN A 37 56.60 4.23 13.26
C ASN A 37 55.86 5.40 13.92
N ASP A 38 56.62 6.11 14.76
CA ASP A 38 56.21 7.11 15.73
C ASP A 38 56.17 8.52 15.12
N ASP A 39 54.97 8.98 14.77
CA ASP A 39 54.62 10.40 14.66
C ASP A 39 53.46 10.64 15.64
N GLY A 40 53.80 10.92 16.90
CA GLY A 40 52.92 10.92 18.07
C GLY A 40 51.80 11.96 18.10
N GLN A 41 50.72 11.70 17.37
CA GLN A 41 49.37 12.08 17.81
C GLN A 41 48.71 10.85 18.45
N GLU A 42 48.60 10.84 19.78
CA GLU A 42 47.79 9.87 20.50
C GLU A 42 46.32 10.08 20.11
N THR A 43 45.84 9.29 19.14
CA THR A 43 44.41 9.22 18.83
C THR A 43 43.72 8.53 20.01
N GLU A 44 43.02 9.29 20.86
CA GLU A 44 42.22 8.72 21.94
C GLU A 44 41.22 7.71 21.34
N ALA A 45 41.12 6.52 21.96
CA ALA A 45 40.18 5.51 21.54
C ALA A 45 38.74 6.05 21.68
N PRO A 46 37.84 5.79 20.71
CA PRO A 46 36.47 6.28 20.77
C PRO A 46 35.77 5.78 22.04
N THR A 47 34.96 6.64 22.65
CA THR A 47 34.18 6.24 23.83
C THR A 47 33.05 5.30 23.43
N ALA A 48 32.46 4.56 24.38
CA ALA A 48 31.32 3.70 24.12
C ALA A 48 30.11 4.45 23.52
N VAL A 49 29.93 5.72 23.90
CA VAL A 49 28.88 6.60 23.37
C VAL A 49 29.17 6.96 21.91
N ASP A 50 30.42 7.24 21.57
CA ASP A 50 30.83 7.53 20.19
C ASP A 50 30.64 6.32 19.28
N GLN A 51 30.96 5.11 19.79
CA GLN A 51 30.76 3.86 19.06
C GLN A 51 29.26 3.58 18.84
N GLN A 52 28.42 3.75 19.86
CA GLN A 52 26.97 3.59 19.70
C GLN A 52 26.40 4.55 18.65
N ARG A 53 26.79 5.83 18.70
CA ARG A 53 26.35 6.82 17.72
C ARG A 53 26.80 6.47 16.30
N LEU A 54 28.04 6.02 16.14
CA LEU A 54 28.55 5.56 14.85
C LEU A 54 27.70 4.40 14.30
N CYS A 55 27.32 3.45 15.15
CA CYS A 55 26.48 2.32 14.78
C CYS A 55 25.06 2.74 14.39
N GLU A 56 24.47 3.70 15.09
CA GLU A 56 23.17 4.30 14.76
C GLU A 56 23.23 5.05 13.42
N ASP A 57 24.27 5.87 13.21
CA ASP A 57 24.48 6.64 11.98
C ASP A 57 24.70 5.70 10.77
N GLN A 58 25.48 4.63 10.94
CA GLN A 58 25.68 3.59 9.92
C GLN A 58 24.37 2.90 9.56
N LEU A 59 23.60 2.45 10.56
CA LEU A 59 22.32 1.80 10.33
C LEU A 59 21.33 2.73 9.64
N ALA A 60 21.24 3.98 10.08
CA ALA A 60 20.39 4.99 9.45
C ALA A 60 20.77 5.21 7.97
N GLY A 61 22.07 5.24 7.66
CA GLY A 61 22.58 5.30 6.29
C GLY A 61 22.18 4.08 5.44
N ILE A 62 22.27 2.87 6.01
CA ILE A 62 21.82 1.65 5.35
C ILE A 62 20.31 1.70 5.10
N MET A 63 19.51 2.05 6.11
CA MET A 63 18.04 2.12 6.00
C MET A 63 17.59 3.19 5.00
N ALA A 64 18.29 4.33 4.91
CA ALA A 64 18.04 5.33 3.89
C ALA A 64 18.31 4.79 2.47
N ALA A 65 19.33 3.95 2.29
CA ALA A 65 19.63 3.31 1.01
C ALA A 65 18.65 2.18 0.64
N VAL A 66 17.93 1.63 1.62
CA VAL A 66 16.86 0.64 1.43
C VAL A 66 15.50 1.29 1.13
N ASP A 67 15.38 2.63 1.28
CA ASP A 67 14.15 3.37 1.01
C ASP A 67 13.56 2.99 -0.36
N PRO A 68 12.21 2.84 -0.46
CA PRO A 68 11.51 2.55 -1.70
C PRO A 68 11.92 3.37 -2.92
N ARG A 69 12.30 4.64 -2.72
CA ARG A 69 12.72 5.54 -3.80
C ARG A 69 14.20 5.42 -4.17
N ALA A 70 15.02 4.86 -3.29
CA ALA A 70 16.47 4.76 -3.49
C ALA A 70 16.91 3.39 -4.04
N LEU A 71 16.28 2.31 -3.56
CA LEU A 71 16.72 0.94 -3.84
C LEU A 71 16.38 0.51 -5.27
N GLY A 72 17.40 0.05 -6.01
CA GLY A 72 17.31 -0.31 -7.43
C GLY A 72 17.69 0.82 -8.39
N LEU A 73 17.80 2.07 -7.92
CA LEU A 73 18.37 3.18 -8.69
C LEU A 73 19.86 3.35 -8.38
N SER A 74 20.22 3.41 -7.09
CA SER A 74 21.57 3.73 -6.63
C SER A 74 22.29 2.56 -5.95
N SER A 75 21.55 1.51 -5.56
CA SER A 75 22.11 0.37 -4.84
C SER A 75 21.37 -0.93 -5.16
N SER A 76 22.10 -2.05 -5.08
CA SER A 76 21.53 -3.40 -5.25
C SER A 76 21.12 -4.00 -3.90
N GLN A 77 20.12 -4.89 -3.92
CA GLN A 77 19.71 -5.63 -2.72
C GLN A 77 20.83 -6.50 -2.13
N VAL A 78 21.75 -6.97 -2.98
CA VAL A 78 22.90 -7.79 -2.54
C VAL A 78 23.87 -6.95 -1.73
N ASP A 79 24.20 -5.75 -2.20
CA ASP A 79 25.12 -4.85 -1.50
C ASP A 79 24.51 -4.37 -0.18
N ARG A 80 23.21 -4.05 -0.16
CA ARG A 80 22.54 -3.64 1.09
C ARG A 80 22.47 -4.78 2.10
N ALA A 81 22.29 -6.02 1.65
CA ALA A 81 22.33 -7.19 2.54
C ALA A 81 23.74 -7.40 3.10
N HIS A 82 24.78 -7.16 2.29
CA HIS A 82 26.16 -7.18 2.77
C HIS A 82 26.41 -6.11 3.83
N ASP A 83 26.00 -4.86 3.59
CA ASP A 83 26.16 -3.77 4.55
C ASP A 83 25.43 -4.04 5.88
N LEU A 84 24.22 -4.62 5.84
CA LEU A 84 23.50 -5.03 7.06
C LEU A 84 24.26 -6.10 7.85
N ASN A 85 24.92 -7.04 7.16
CA ASN A 85 25.73 -8.07 7.83
C ASN A 85 27.02 -7.47 8.40
N LEU A 86 27.68 -6.54 7.71
CA LEU A 86 28.83 -5.81 8.26
C LEU A 86 28.44 -5.03 9.52
N TRP A 87 27.34 -4.28 9.46
CA TRP A 87 26.81 -3.57 10.61
C TRP A 87 26.46 -4.54 11.76
N LYS A 88 25.84 -5.67 11.47
CA LYS A 88 25.53 -6.70 12.47
C LYS A 88 26.79 -7.20 13.17
N ASP A 89 27.85 -7.47 12.42
CA ASP A 89 29.11 -8.00 12.96
C ASP A 89 29.88 -6.94 13.77
N ASP A 90 29.90 -5.68 13.31
CA ASP A 90 30.65 -4.59 13.94
C ASP A 90 29.91 -3.94 15.14
N CYS A 91 28.58 -3.85 15.05
CA CYS A 91 27.74 -3.07 15.96
C CYS A 91 26.64 -3.91 16.61
N GLY A 92 26.13 -4.93 15.90
CA GLY A 92 25.00 -5.73 16.33
C GLY A 92 25.34 -6.84 17.32
N ALA A 93 26.61 -7.24 17.49
CA ALA A 93 26.98 -8.44 18.25
C ALA A 93 26.26 -8.56 19.61
N VAL A 94 26.16 -7.49 20.41
CA VAL A 94 25.44 -7.52 21.71
C VAL A 94 23.92 -7.72 21.54
N LEU A 95 23.30 -7.08 20.54
CA LEU A 95 21.88 -7.19 20.24
C LEU A 95 21.50 -8.57 19.65
N PHE A 96 22.40 -9.16 18.86
CA PHE A 96 22.18 -10.43 18.19
C PHE A 96 22.65 -11.65 19.01
N ASP A 97 23.65 -11.49 19.90
CA ASP A 97 24.11 -12.51 20.86
C ASP A 97 23.13 -12.69 22.03
N THR A 98 22.33 -11.66 22.31
CA THR A 98 21.18 -11.79 23.21
C THR A 98 20.09 -12.56 22.47
N ALA A 99 20.31 -13.87 22.29
CA ALA A 99 19.42 -14.74 21.53
C ALA A 99 17.96 -14.45 21.87
N ILE A 100 17.24 -13.83 20.94
CA ILE A 100 15.79 -13.73 20.98
C ILE A 100 15.33 -15.15 20.64
N ALA A 101 15.35 -16.04 21.65
CA ALA A 101 14.94 -17.42 21.47
C ALA A 101 13.48 -17.41 21.00
N GLN A 102 13.26 -17.86 19.78
CA GLN A 102 11.91 -18.10 19.26
C GLN A 102 11.42 -19.42 19.83
N ASP A 103 10.11 -19.61 19.76
CA ASP A 103 9.51 -20.92 19.97
C ASP A 103 9.88 -21.85 18.79
N GLU A 104 11.03 -22.53 18.91
CA GLU A 104 11.56 -23.45 17.89
C GLU A 104 10.63 -24.65 17.66
N ASP A 105 9.95 -25.12 18.70
CA ASP A 105 8.99 -26.23 18.62
C ASP A 105 7.77 -25.80 17.79
N LEU A 106 7.25 -24.60 18.04
CA LEU A 106 6.17 -24.02 17.24
C LEU A 106 6.59 -23.81 15.78
N ALA A 107 7.77 -23.24 15.55
CA ALA A 107 8.29 -23.01 14.20
C ALA A 107 8.48 -24.33 13.44
N THR A 108 9.02 -25.36 14.08
CA THR A 108 9.20 -26.69 13.48
C THR A 108 7.87 -27.37 13.18
N ARG A 109 6.84 -27.13 14.00
CA ARG A 109 5.49 -27.66 13.77
C ARG A 109 4.77 -27.00 12.60
N LEU A 110 4.94 -25.68 12.43
CA LEU A 110 4.14 -24.88 11.49
C LEU A 110 4.83 -24.62 10.15
N LEU A 111 6.16 -24.57 10.11
CA LEU A 111 6.93 -24.22 8.92
C LEU A 111 7.43 -25.47 8.20
N SER A 112 7.46 -25.43 6.86
CA SER A 112 8.16 -26.45 6.09
C SER A 112 9.68 -26.38 6.31
N GLU A 113 10.40 -27.47 6.05
CA GLU A 113 11.85 -27.54 6.26
C GLU A 113 12.63 -26.43 5.53
N GLU A 114 12.23 -26.13 4.29
CA GLU A 114 12.86 -25.06 3.50
C GLU A 114 12.63 -23.67 4.10
N VAL A 115 11.42 -23.42 4.61
CA VAL A 115 11.05 -22.16 5.25
C VAL A 115 11.76 -22.03 6.59
N LEU A 116 11.81 -23.11 7.37
CA LEU A 116 12.53 -23.17 8.65
C LEU A 116 14.03 -22.87 8.47
N LYS A 117 14.64 -23.40 7.40
CA LYS A 117 16.05 -23.09 7.06
C LYS A 117 16.26 -21.60 6.76
N ARG A 118 15.32 -20.94 6.07
CA ARG A 118 15.39 -19.49 5.80
C ARG A 118 15.12 -18.67 7.06
N PHE A 119 14.13 -19.07 7.84
CA PHE A 119 13.77 -18.48 9.13
C PHE A 119 14.97 -18.48 10.08
N ASN A 120 15.69 -19.60 10.19
CA ASN A 120 16.86 -19.78 11.05
C ASN A 120 18.17 -19.22 10.47
N LYS A 121 18.16 -18.61 9.28
CA LYS A 121 19.38 -18.06 8.70
C LYS A 121 19.85 -16.86 9.54
N PRO A 122 21.10 -16.86 10.03
CA PRO A 122 21.60 -15.79 10.92
C PRO A 122 21.89 -14.49 10.17
N ASP A 123 22.20 -14.59 8.88
CA ASP A 123 22.61 -13.45 8.06
C ASP A 123 21.45 -12.89 7.26
N PHE A 124 21.45 -11.57 7.09
CA PHE A 124 20.56 -10.87 6.19
C PHE A 124 20.80 -11.32 4.74
N THR A 125 19.71 -11.41 4.00
CA THR A 125 19.68 -11.82 2.60
C THR A 125 19.09 -10.70 1.74
N PRO A 126 19.26 -10.75 0.40
CA PRO A 126 18.58 -9.81 -0.50
C PRO A 126 17.06 -9.77 -0.30
N ARG A 127 16.46 -10.90 0.07
CA ARG A 127 15.04 -11.00 0.40
C ARG A 127 14.66 -10.18 1.64
N ASP A 128 15.52 -10.12 2.65
CA ASP A 128 15.28 -9.30 3.84
C ASP A 128 15.35 -7.81 3.48
N VAL A 129 16.26 -7.41 2.59
CA VAL A 129 16.29 -6.03 2.07
C VAL A 129 15.01 -5.69 1.32
N ALA A 130 14.51 -6.60 0.47
CA ALA A 130 13.24 -6.42 -0.21
C ALA A 130 12.06 -6.31 0.77
N HIS A 131 12.06 -7.11 1.85
CA HIS A 131 11.10 -7.03 2.94
C HIS A 131 11.13 -5.66 3.64
N LEU A 132 12.31 -5.15 4.00
CA LEU A 132 12.48 -3.83 4.62
C LEU A 132 11.94 -2.71 3.73
N ARG A 133 12.35 -2.68 2.45
CA ARG A 133 11.84 -1.72 1.45
C ARG A 133 10.32 -1.74 1.41
N THR A 134 9.75 -2.95 1.27
CA THR A 134 8.31 -3.14 1.13
C THR A 134 7.58 -2.64 2.38
N THR A 135 8.06 -3.03 3.56
CA THR A 135 7.47 -2.68 4.84
C THR A 135 7.47 -1.17 5.09
N MET A 136 8.56 -0.47 4.75
CA MET A 136 8.62 1.00 4.83
C MET A 136 7.60 1.68 3.93
N LEU A 137 7.41 1.18 2.70
CA LEU A 137 6.38 1.71 1.79
C LEU A 137 4.98 1.48 2.36
N LEU A 138 4.72 0.26 2.84
CA LEU A 138 3.42 -0.12 3.37
C LEU A 138 3.07 0.62 4.65
N ARG A 139 4.05 0.91 5.53
CA ARG A 139 3.83 1.71 6.74
C ARG A 139 3.34 3.12 6.38
N ARG A 140 4.06 3.82 5.49
CA ARG A 140 3.68 5.16 5.03
C ARG A 140 2.31 5.17 4.34
N ALA A 141 2.03 4.15 3.52
CA ALA A 141 0.74 4.00 2.88
C ALA A 141 -0.39 3.78 3.90
N ALA A 142 -0.18 2.89 4.87
CA ALA A 142 -1.17 2.58 5.88
C ALA A 142 -1.48 3.80 6.77
N GLU A 143 -0.45 4.47 7.29
CA GLU A 143 -0.57 5.69 8.11
C GLU A 143 -1.39 6.77 7.40
N HIS A 144 -1.09 7.02 6.12
CA HIS A 144 -1.82 7.98 5.31
C HIS A 144 -3.30 7.58 5.12
N VAL A 145 -3.56 6.33 4.74
CA VAL A 145 -4.93 5.85 4.47
C VAL A 145 -5.82 5.92 5.72
N VAL A 146 -5.25 5.67 6.89
CA VAL A 146 -5.99 5.68 8.16
C VAL A 146 -5.94 7.03 8.88
N GLU A 147 -5.31 8.04 8.29
CA GLU A 147 -5.16 9.35 8.92
C GLU A 147 -6.52 9.91 9.36
N GLY A 148 -6.58 10.37 10.62
CA GLY A 148 -7.77 10.94 11.23
C GLY A 148 -8.89 9.96 11.56
N GLU A 149 -8.71 8.65 11.37
CA GLU A 149 -9.69 7.62 11.77
C GLU A 149 -9.22 6.89 13.04
N PRO A 150 -9.87 7.11 14.19
CA PRO A 150 -9.48 6.43 15.43
C PRO A 150 -10.09 5.03 15.59
N ASP A 151 -11.16 4.71 14.87
CA ASP A 151 -11.85 3.43 15.01
C ASP A 151 -11.17 2.34 14.17
N ALA A 152 -10.63 1.32 14.84
CA ALA A 152 -9.87 0.24 14.22
C ALA A 152 -10.66 -0.51 13.12
N LEU A 153 -11.98 -0.69 13.30
CA LEU A 153 -12.82 -1.31 12.26
C LEU A 153 -12.88 -0.43 11.01
N ARG A 154 -13.11 0.86 11.15
CA ARG A 154 -13.09 1.80 10.02
C ARG A 154 -11.70 1.93 9.40
N GLN A 155 -10.63 1.86 10.17
CA GLN A 155 -9.26 1.79 9.65
C GLN A 155 -9.09 0.56 8.74
N ALA A 156 -9.55 -0.62 9.18
CA ALA A 156 -9.51 -1.83 8.37
C ALA A 156 -10.34 -1.72 7.08
N VAL A 157 -11.55 -1.13 7.15
CA VAL A 157 -12.39 -0.87 5.97
C VAL A 157 -11.69 0.08 5.00
N ARG A 158 -11.08 1.18 5.48
CA ARG A 158 -10.35 2.13 4.63
C ARG A 158 -9.16 1.47 3.91
N LEU A 159 -8.39 0.64 4.61
CA LEU A 159 -7.29 -0.11 4.01
C LEU A 159 -7.76 -1.12 2.98
N PHE A 160 -8.85 -1.85 3.27
CA PHE A 160 -9.48 -2.75 2.31
C PHE A 160 -9.87 -1.99 1.03
N ASP A 161 -10.62 -0.92 1.20
CA ASP A 161 -11.09 -0.04 0.14
C ASP A 161 -9.95 0.56 -0.70
N PHE A 162 -8.87 0.99 -0.03
CA PHE A 162 -7.65 1.45 -0.68
C PHE A 162 -7.04 0.37 -1.58
N VAL A 163 -6.91 -0.87 -1.09
CA VAL A 163 -6.41 -2.00 -1.89
C VAL A 163 -7.30 -2.25 -3.11
N GLN A 164 -8.63 -2.26 -2.94
CA GLN A 164 -9.55 -2.53 -4.05
C GLN A 164 -9.47 -1.47 -5.16
N ARG A 165 -9.29 -0.19 -4.80
CA ARG A 165 -9.14 0.91 -5.76
C ARG A 165 -7.76 0.97 -6.40
N ASN A 166 -6.72 0.61 -5.65
CA ASN A 166 -5.33 0.74 -6.13
C ASN A 166 -4.79 -0.50 -6.82
N VAL A 167 -5.42 -1.66 -6.65
CA VAL A 167 -4.98 -2.93 -7.23
C VAL A 167 -6.13 -3.55 -8.00
N LEU A 168 -6.13 -3.46 -9.33
CA LEU A 168 -7.15 -4.09 -10.19
C LEU A 168 -7.01 -5.62 -10.18
N GLU A 169 -8.13 -6.33 -10.00
CA GLU A 169 -8.22 -7.79 -10.09
C GLU A 169 -8.01 -8.23 -11.54
N ILE A 170 -7.12 -9.18 -11.77
CA ILE A 170 -6.77 -9.66 -13.12
C ILE A 170 -6.85 -11.18 -13.27
N GLY A 171 -7.49 -11.86 -12.32
CA GLY A 171 -7.70 -13.29 -12.30
C GLY A 171 -6.44 -14.11 -12.00
N GLN A 172 -6.54 -15.40 -12.31
CA GLN A 172 -5.54 -16.43 -12.01
C GLN A 172 -4.28 -16.34 -12.90
N ASP A 173 -4.33 -15.55 -13.96
CA ASP A 173 -3.21 -15.28 -14.88
C ASP A 173 -2.32 -14.12 -14.38
N ALA A 174 -2.54 -13.65 -13.14
CA ALA A 174 -1.68 -12.66 -12.53
C ALA A 174 -0.21 -13.12 -12.52
N PRO A 175 0.75 -12.22 -12.87
CA PRO A 175 2.16 -12.55 -12.78
C PRO A 175 2.55 -12.77 -11.31
N THR A 176 3.67 -13.45 -11.10
CA THR A 176 4.22 -13.60 -9.74
C THR A 176 4.78 -12.25 -9.27
N LEU A 177 4.24 -11.70 -8.19
CA LEU A 177 4.57 -10.36 -7.68
C LEU A 177 4.77 -10.37 -6.16
N THR A 178 5.64 -9.50 -5.64
CA THR A 178 5.70 -9.20 -4.19
C THR A 178 4.74 -8.04 -3.86
N PRO A 179 4.45 -7.72 -2.58
CA PRO A 179 3.55 -6.63 -2.22
C PRO A 179 4.02 -5.28 -2.75
N TYR A 180 5.34 -5.11 -2.92
CA TYR A 180 5.92 -3.95 -3.56
C TYR A 180 5.47 -3.82 -5.02
N GLU A 181 5.67 -4.86 -5.85
CA GLU A 181 5.23 -4.82 -7.24
C GLU A 181 3.71 -4.82 -7.37
N ILE A 182 2.95 -5.50 -6.51
CA ILE A 182 1.47 -5.45 -6.51
C ILE A 182 1.00 -4.00 -6.37
N LEU A 183 1.56 -3.26 -5.41
CA LEU A 183 1.14 -1.89 -5.12
C LEU A 183 1.62 -0.91 -6.21
N LEU A 184 2.86 -1.07 -6.69
CA LEU A 184 3.39 -0.25 -7.77
C LEU A 184 2.66 -0.46 -9.09
N LEU A 185 2.44 -1.71 -9.50
CA LEU A 185 1.76 -2.02 -10.76
C LEU A 185 0.27 -1.78 -10.67
N GLY A 186 -0.29 -1.81 -9.46
CA GLY A 186 -1.71 -1.61 -9.19
C GLY A 186 -2.57 -2.71 -9.79
N ARG A 187 -2.06 -3.94 -9.90
CA ARG A 187 -2.77 -5.09 -10.46
C ARG A 187 -2.35 -6.36 -9.72
N GLY A 188 -3.29 -7.28 -9.52
CA GLY A 188 -2.99 -8.56 -8.91
C GLY A 188 -4.19 -9.49 -8.81
N SER A 189 -3.95 -10.73 -8.40
CA SER A 189 -5.01 -11.70 -8.09
C SER A 189 -5.70 -11.40 -6.75
N ALA A 190 -6.77 -12.13 -6.45
CA ALA A 190 -7.42 -12.07 -5.14
C ALA A 190 -6.47 -12.45 -3.98
N GLU A 191 -5.60 -13.45 -4.15
CA GLU A 191 -4.59 -13.85 -3.17
C GLU A 191 -3.56 -12.73 -2.95
N GLN A 192 -3.12 -12.08 -4.04
CA GLN A 192 -2.18 -10.96 -3.98
C GLN A 192 -2.79 -9.73 -3.26
N ARG A 193 -4.06 -9.40 -3.54
CA ARG A 193 -4.79 -8.36 -2.80
C ARG A 193 -4.92 -8.68 -1.32
N THR A 194 -5.15 -9.96 -0.99
CA THR A 194 -5.28 -10.44 0.39
C THR A 194 -3.98 -10.35 1.16
N TRP A 195 -2.89 -10.79 0.53
CA TRP A 195 -1.57 -10.65 1.11
C TRP A 195 -1.23 -9.18 1.34
N LEU A 196 -1.43 -8.31 0.36
CA LEU A 196 -1.19 -6.87 0.50
C LEU A 196 -2.03 -6.25 1.63
N LEU A 197 -3.32 -6.59 1.72
CA LEU A 197 -4.20 -6.12 2.78
C LEU A 197 -3.69 -6.53 4.17
N ALA A 198 -3.31 -7.80 4.34
CA ALA A 198 -2.77 -8.28 5.61
C ALA A 198 -1.46 -7.58 6.00
N GLU A 199 -0.59 -7.31 5.03
CA GLU A 199 0.63 -6.54 5.28
C GLU A 199 0.34 -5.10 5.70
N LEU A 200 -0.64 -4.42 5.08
CA LEU A 200 -1.08 -3.07 5.46
C LEU A 200 -1.73 -3.03 6.85
N LEU A 201 -2.62 -3.97 7.15
CA LEU A 201 -3.27 -4.09 8.46
C LEU A 201 -2.24 -4.32 9.57
N ARG A 202 -1.23 -5.14 9.30
CA ARG A 202 -0.13 -5.36 10.26
C ARG A 202 0.60 -4.07 10.59
N GLN A 203 0.79 -3.17 9.63
CA GLN A 203 1.46 -1.90 9.89
C GLN A 203 0.68 -0.98 10.82
N ILE A 204 -0.60 -1.25 11.09
CA ILE A 204 -1.41 -0.56 12.11
C ILE A 204 -1.80 -1.50 13.26
N GLU A 205 -1.04 -2.58 13.46
CA GLU A 205 -1.20 -3.57 14.54
C GLU A 205 -2.56 -4.30 14.53
N LEU A 206 -3.21 -4.43 13.36
CA LEU A 206 -4.39 -5.26 13.19
C LEU A 206 -4.03 -6.62 12.62
N ASP A 207 -4.49 -7.68 13.29
CA ASP A 207 -4.28 -9.06 12.86
C ASP A 207 -5.31 -9.46 11.78
N ALA A 208 -4.80 -10.04 10.69
CA ALA A 208 -5.61 -10.60 9.62
C ALA A 208 -5.32 -12.10 9.44
N VAL A 209 -6.37 -12.87 9.21
CA VAL A 209 -6.29 -14.33 9.05
C VAL A 209 -7.10 -14.80 7.85
N ILE A 210 -6.68 -15.93 7.28
CA ILE A 210 -7.45 -16.66 6.27
C ILE A 210 -8.46 -17.56 6.99
N LEU A 211 -9.73 -17.43 6.65
CA LEU A 211 -10.80 -18.31 7.12
C LEU A 211 -11.12 -19.30 6.02
N GLN A 212 -10.80 -20.58 6.23
CA GLN A 212 -11.02 -21.64 5.25
C GLN A 212 -11.90 -22.76 5.83
N PRO A 213 -13.01 -23.15 5.17
CA PRO A 213 -13.83 -24.29 5.59
C PRO A 213 -13.03 -25.60 5.62
N LYS A 214 -13.16 -26.39 6.70
CA LYS A 214 -12.43 -27.67 6.87
C LYS A 214 -12.80 -28.71 5.83
N SER A 215 -14.08 -28.83 5.50
CA SER A 215 -14.63 -29.84 4.56
C SER A 215 -14.07 -29.72 3.15
N GLU A 216 -13.47 -28.58 2.82
CA GLU A 216 -13.14 -28.16 1.47
C GLU A 216 -11.62 -28.09 1.23
N ALA A 217 -10.82 -27.92 2.29
CA ALA A 217 -9.38 -27.66 2.20
C ALA A 217 -8.55 -28.75 1.49
N GLU A 218 -9.09 -29.96 1.30
CA GLU A 218 -8.41 -31.09 0.67
C GLU A 218 -9.07 -31.56 -0.65
N ALA A 219 -10.15 -30.91 -1.09
CA ALA A 219 -10.93 -31.33 -2.25
C ALA A 219 -10.52 -30.59 -3.54
N PRO A 220 -10.50 -31.27 -4.71
CA PRO A 220 -10.45 -30.59 -6.01
C PRO A 220 -11.65 -29.65 -6.15
N GLY A 221 -11.41 -28.34 -6.28
CA GLY A 221 -12.47 -27.33 -6.30
C GLY A 221 -12.84 -26.75 -4.93
N ALA A 222 -11.98 -26.93 -3.92
CA ALA A 222 -12.08 -26.32 -2.59
C ALA A 222 -12.66 -24.90 -2.63
N LEU A 223 -13.69 -24.67 -1.82
CA LEU A 223 -14.24 -23.36 -1.54
C LEU A 223 -13.08 -22.45 -1.17
N PRO A 224 -13.03 -21.26 -1.77
CA PRO A 224 -11.98 -20.30 -1.46
C PRO A 224 -12.09 -19.85 0.00
N TRP A 225 -11.20 -18.97 0.40
CA TRP A 225 -11.13 -18.41 1.73
C TRP A 225 -11.88 -17.07 1.83
N LEU A 226 -12.13 -16.64 3.07
CA LEU A 226 -12.41 -15.24 3.44
C LEU A 226 -11.23 -14.67 4.23
N VAL A 227 -11.17 -13.35 4.35
CA VAL A 227 -10.26 -12.69 5.28
C VAL A 227 -11.05 -12.31 6.53
N GLY A 228 -10.56 -12.76 7.68
CA GLY A 228 -11.01 -12.30 8.99
C GLY A 228 -10.03 -11.26 9.53
N VAL A 229 -10.52 -10.08 9.91
CA VAL A 229 -9.72 -9.07 10.62
C VAL A 229 -10.15 -9.04 12.07
N ILE A 230 -9.21 -9.23 12.99
CA ILE A 230 -9.45 -9.25 14.42
C ILE A 230 -9.40 -7.81 14.92
N VAL A 231 -10.52 -7.32 15.46
CA VAL A 231 -10.66 -5.96 15.97
C VAL A 231 -11.07 -6.03 17.43
N GLU A 232 -10.41 -5.26 18.28
CA GLU A 232 -10.79 -5.06 19.69
C GLU A 232 -11.59 -3.75 19.80
N GLN A 233 -12.84 -3.85 20.26
CA GLN A 233 -13.73 -2.71 20.53
C GLN A 233 -14.32 -2.88 21.93
N ASP A 234 -14.18 -1.86 22.79
CA ASP A 234 -14.73 -1.83 24.15
C ASP A 234 -14.41 -3.09 25.00
N ALA A 235 -13.19 -3.61 24.86
CA ALA A 235 -12.67 -4.85 25.48
C ALA A 235 -13.30 -6.16 24.98
N GLU A 236 -14.15 -6.11 23.95
CA GLU A 236 -14.59 -7.27 23.19
C GLU A 236 -13.76 -7.41 21.92
N ARG A 237 -13.40 -8.64 21.57
CA ARG A 237 -12.69 -8.93 20.32
C ARG A 237 -13.64 -9.64 19.37
N GLU A 238 -13.72 -9.13 18.15
CA GLU A 238 -14.54 -9.71 17.08
C GLU A 238 -13.72 -9.92 15.81
N VAL A 239 -14.22 -10.81 14.95
CA VAL A 239 -13.61 -11.12 13.65
C VAL A 239 -14.52 -10.58 12.57
N TYR A 240 -14.09 -9.54 11.88
CA TYR A 240 -14.82 -8.91 10.78
C TYR A 240 -14.45 -9.53 9.44
N LEU A 241 -15.45 -9.74 8.59
CA LEU A 241 -15.31 -10.52 7.36
C LEU A 241 -15.12 -9.64 6.13
N PHE A 242 -14.11 -9.97 5.34
CA PHE A 242 -13.76 -9.31 4.09
C PHE A 242 -13.57 -10.33 2.97
N ASP A 243 -13.93 -9.95 1.75
CA ASP A 243 -13.73 -10.76 0.56
C ASP A 243 -12.99 -9.98 -0.55
N PRO A 244 -11.65 -10.01 -0.56
CA PRO A 244 -10.82 -9.42 -1.61
C PRO A 244 -11.11 -9.93 -3.03
N ALA A 245 -11.67 -11.15 -3.18
CA ALA A 245 -12.07 -11.68 -4.48
C ALA A 245 -13.40 -11.09 -4.97
N ALA A 246 -14.35 -10.83 -4.06
CA ALA A 246 -15.55 -10.06 -4.39
C ALA A 246 -15.29 -8.54 -4.39
N GLY A 247 -14.16 -8.09 -3.86
CA GLY A 247 -13.79 -6.67 -3.78
C GLY A 247 -14.67 -5.85 -2.84
N ILE A 248 -15.30 -6.49 -1.85
CA ILE A 248 -16.13 -5.83 -0.84
C ILE A 248 -15.89 -6.43 0.57
N PRO A 249 -16.06 -5.64 1.64
CA PRO A 249 -16.34 -6.20 2.95
C PRO A 249 -17.65 -6.99 2.90
N ILE A 250 -17.75 -8.10 3.65
CA ILE A 250 -19.01 -8.85 3.73
C ILE A 250 -20.02 -7.96 4.46
N PRO A 251 -21.18 -7.62 3.88
CA PRO A 251 -22.09 -6.66 4.50
C PRO A 251 -22.78 -7.27 5.74
N ALA A 252 -22.88 -6.48 6.82
CA ALA A 252 -23.75 -6.84 7.94
C ALA A 252 -25.22 -6.94 7.51
N ALA A 253 -25.98 -7.84 8.14
CA ALA A 253 -27.40 -8.09 7.78
C ALA A 253 -28.33 -6.89 8.06
N SER A 254 -27.99 -6.03 9.01
CA SER A 254 -28.76 -4.82 9.35
C SER A 254 -28.54 -3.73 8.30
N GLU A 255 -29.37 -3.73 7.26
CA GLU A 255 -29.31 -2.73 6.19
C GLU A 255 -29.62 -1.30 6.65
N GLN A 256 -30.28 -1.15 7.80
CA GLN A 256 -30.77 0.14 8.33
C GLN A 256 -29.66 1.12 8.73
N GLU A 257 -28.42 0.67 8.93
CA GLU A 257 -27.29 1.54 9.27
C GLU A 257 -26.44 1.96 8.08
N GLN A 258 -26.73 1.45 6.87
CA GLN A 258 -25.83 1.62 5.74
C GLN A 258 -26.36 2.69 4.76
N SER A 259 -26.17 3.98 5.08
CA SER A 259 -26.63 5.10 4.23
C SER A 259 -25.66 5.55 3.12
N GLY A 260 -24.53 4.86 2.93
CA GLY A 260 -23.47 5.26 2.01
C GLY A 260 -23.34 4.42 0.73
N ALA A 261 -22.51 4.88 -0.20
CA ALA A 261 -22.19 4.16 -1.43
C ALA A 261 -21.50 2.80 -1.16
N LEU A 262 -20.59 2.75 -0.19
CA LEU A 262 -19.79 1.58 0.15
C LEU A 262 -20.29 0.88 1.43
N VAL A 263 -19.79 -0.33 1.67
CA VAL A 263 -20.03 -1.08 2.91
C VAL A 263 -19.07 -0.55 3.97
N THR A 264 -19.60 0.13 4.98
CA THR A 264 -18.78 0.69 6.08
C THR A 264 -18.79 -0.19 7.33
N THR A 265 -19.71 -1.15 7.40
CA THR A 265 -19.90 -2.05 8.56
C THR A 265 -19.88 -3.49 8.06
N PRO A 266 -18.72 -4.15 8.10
CA PRO A 266 -18.62 -5.55 7.75
C PRO A 266 -19.37 -6.44 8.73
N ALA A 267 -19.82 -7.61 8.29
CA ALA A 267 -20.39 -8.64 9.14
C ALA A 267 -19.29 -9.25 10.01
N THR A 268 -19.65 -9.61 11.25
CA THR A 268 -18.78 -10.41 12.11
C THR A 268 -18.90 -11.88 11.76
N LEU A 269 -17.88 -12.68 12.09
CA LEU A 269 -17.89 -14.13 11.92
C LEU A 269 -19.08 -14.77 12.65
N THR A 270 -19.38 -14.29 13.86
CA THR A 270 -20.52 -14.76 14.66
C THR A 270 -21.84 -14.49 13.94
N ALA A 271 -22.06 -13.24 13.48
CA ALA A 271 -23.28 -12.89 12.76
C ALA A 271 -23.43 -13.70 11.45
N ALA A 272 -22.35 -13.91 10.71
CA ALA A 272 -22.38 -14.67 9.46
C ALA A 272 -22.68 -16.17 9.67
N ARG A 273 -22.32 -16.74 10.84
CA ARG A 273 -22.67 -18.12 11.22
C ARG A 273 -24.13 -18.25 11.62
N GLU A 274 -24.66 -17.27 12.32
CA GLU A 274 -26.01 -17.31 12.88
C GLU A 274 -27.08 -16.85 11.90
N ASN A 275 -26.71 -16.07 10.88
CA ASN A 275 -27.65 -15.48 9.94
C ASN A 275 -27.27 -15.74 8.47
N ALA A 276 -28.04 -16.63 7.83
CA ALA A 276 -27.92 -16.96 6.41
C ALA A 276 -28.12 -15.77 5.46
N ASP A 277 -28.83 -14.73 5.90
CA ASP A 277 -29.10 -13.54 5.09
C ASP A 277 -27.82 -12.75 4.79
N VAL A 278 -26.78 -12.86 5.62
CA VAL A 278 -25.47 -12.20 5.41
C VAL A 278 -24.88 -12.56 4.05
N PHE A 279 -24.86 -13.87 3.72
CA PHE A 279 -24.35 -14.34 2.44
C PHE A 279 -25.40 -14.33 1.34
N ALA A 280 -26.68 -14.54 1.67
CA ALA A 280 -27.75 -14.44 0.68
C ALA A 280 -27.84 -13.03 0.05
N ALA A 281 -27.46 -11.98 0.79
CA ALA A 281 -27.37 -10.62 0.26
C ALA A 281 -26.40 -10.49 -0.93
N LEU A 282 -25.43 -11.41 -1.07
CA LEU A 282 -24.43 -11.44 -2.15
C LEU A 282 -24.81 -12.37 -3.32
N ASP A 283 -25.94 -13.07 -3.23
CA ASP A 283 -26.41 -13.96 -4.29
C ASP A 283 -26.74 -13.17 -5.57
N LEU A 284 -26.42 -13.76 -6.72
CA LEU A 284 -26.90 -13.30 -8.03
C LEU A 284 -27.88 -14.36 -8.60
N PRO A 285 -28.86 -13.97 -9.42
CA PRO A 285 -29.92 -14.87 -9.89
C PRO A 285 -29.43 -16.20 -10.49
N ASP A 286 -28.35 -16.16 -11.27
CA ASP A 286 -27.76 -17.32 -11.95
C ASP A 286 -26.37 -17.70 -11.43
N ASN A 287 -25.90 -17.01 -10.39
CA ASN A 287 -24.58 -17.22 -9.81
C ASN A 287 -24.66 -17.01 -8.29
N PRO A 288 -25.04 -18.06 -7.52
CA PRO A 288 -25.10 -17.98 -6.07
C PRO A 288 -23.73 -17.61 -5.49
N TYR A 289 -23.72 -16.84 -4.41
CA TYR A 289 -22.49 -16.59 -3.66
C TYR A 289 -21.93 -17.89 -3.12
N ARG A 290 -20.60 -17.97 -3.11
CA ARG A 290 -19.85 -19.20 -2.86
C ARG A 290 -19.87 -19.66 -1.41
N PHE A 291 -20.09 -18.76 -0.46
CA PHE A 291 -20.20 -19.11 0.96
C PHE A 291 -21.64 -19.15 1.43
N ARG A 292 -21.87 -20.03 2.40
CA ARG A 292 -23.06 -20.12 3.24
C ARG A 292 -22.64 -20.13 4.71
N SER A 293 -23.61 -19.90 5.60
CA SER A 293 -23.36 -19.84 7.04
C SER A 293 -22.83 -21.17 7.59
N GLU A 294 -23.28 -22.29 7.01
CA GLU A 294 -22.87 -23.63 7.39
C GLU A 294 -21.38 -23.88 7.10
N ASP A 295 -20.81 -23.26 6.05
CA ASP A 295 -19.40 -23.41 5.68
C ASP A 295 -18.47 -22.82 6.75
N LEU A 296 -18.97 -21.93 7.59
CA LEU A 296 -18.23 -21.30 8.67
C LEU A 296 -18.26 -22.08 9.99
N SER A 297 -19.03 -23.17 10.07
CA SER A 297 -19.17 -23.98 11.29
C SER A 297 -17.87 -24.66 11.70
N GLU A 298 -17.05 -25.06 10.72
CA GLU A 298 -15.77 -25.73 10.93
C GLU A 298 -14.68 -25.07 10.09
N LEU A 299 -13.84 -24.25 10.74
CA LEU A 299 -12.78 -23.48 10.07
C LEU A 299 -11.38 -24.02 10.38
N ARG A 300 -10.50 -23.92 9.38
CA ARG A 300 -9.05 -23.79 9.54
C ARG A 300 -8.68 -22.33 9.41
N ILE A 301 -7.71 -21.90 10.19
CA ILE A 301 -7.30 -20.50 10.24
C ILE A 301 -5.86 -20.39 9.73
N GLY A 302 -5.68 -19.69 8.62
CA GLY A 302 -4.36 -19.47 8.02
C GLY A 302 -3.72 -18.21 8.56
N LEU A 303 -2.53 -18.33 9.14
CA LEU A 303 -1.68 -17.22 9.53
C LEU A 303 -1.00 -16.66 8.29
N ILE A 304 -1.08 -15.34 8.10
CA ILE A 304 -0.54 -14.65 6.93
C ILE A 304 0.82 -14.07 7.29
N GLY A 305 1.88 -14.51 6.62
CA GLY A 305 3.23 -14.00 6.82
C GLY A 305 4.27 -14.76 6.00
N ASN A 306 5.54 -14.48 6.28
CA ASN A 306 6.66 -15.07 5.54
C ASN A 306 7.89 -15.22 6.44
N SER A 307 8.92 -15.93 5.97
CA SER A 307 10.12 -16.24 6.77
C SER A 307 10.87 -15.01 7.31
N SER A 308 10.88 -13.89 6.60
CA SER A 308 11.58 -12.67 7.03
C SER A 308 10.86 -12.02 8.22
N LEU A 309 9.53 -11.97 8.18
CA LEU A 309 8.66 -11.39 9.22
C LEU A 309 8.82 -12.05 10.59
N TRP A 310 9.19 -13.33 10.63
CA TRP A 310 9.32 -14.10 11.86
C TRP A 310 10.78 -14.36 12.27
N SER A 311 11.75 -13.99 11.43
CA SER A 311 13.16 -14.34 11.68
C SER A 311 13.78 -13.55 12.84
N ASN A 312 14.71 -14.18 13.54
CA ASN A 312 15.48 -13.54 14.62
C ASN A 312 16.27 -12.32 14.18
N ARG A 313 16.89 -12.40 13.00
CA ARG A 313 17.64 -11.27 12.45
C ARG A 313 16.76 -10.04 12.25
N MET A 314 15.49 -10.25 11.86
CA MET A 314 14.54 -9.16 11.72
C MET A 314 14.07 -8.66 13.08
N ALA A 315 13.88 -9.53 14.07
CA ALA A 315 13.56 -9.13 15.44
C ALA A 315 14.65 -8.23 16.05
N SER A 316 15.92 -8.61 15.89
CA SER A 316 17.07 -7.80 16.34
C SER A 316 17.16 -6.47 15.60
N LEU A 317 16.88 -6.46 14.30
CA LEU A 317 16.87 -5.23 13.51
C LEU A 317 15.73 -4.29 13.92
N ASP A 318 14.51 -4.82 14.06
CA ASP A 318 13.32 -4.07 14.49
C ASP A 318 13.58 -3.38 15.84
N PHE A 319 14.16 -4.12 16.79
CA PHE A 319 14.60 -3.59 18.08
C PHE A 319 15.67 -2.49 17.97
N ALA A 320 16.60 -2.61 17.02
CA ALA A 320 17.64 -1.61 16.79
C ALA A 320 17.12 -0.35 16.05
N THR A 321 16.02 -0.47 15.30
CA THR A 321 15.52 0.56 14.38
C THR A 321 14.25 1.26 14.85
N GLU A 322 14.06 1.52 16.15
CA GLU A 322 12.90 2.27 16.70
C GLU A 322 12.56 3.56 15.89
N ILE A 323 13.52 4.05 15.10
CA ILE A 323 13.49 5.17 14.17
C ILE A 323 12.40 5.10 13.09
N SER A 324 12.00 3.93 12.57
CA SER A 324 11.16 3.88 11.35
C SER A 324 9.65 3.86 11.58
N GLY A 325 9.20 3.44 12.76
CA GLY A 325 7.78 3.20 13.07
C GLY A 325 7.12 2.05 12.27
N ALA A 326 7.84 1.44 11.33
CA ALA A 326 7.36 0.32 10.54
C ALA A 326 7.58 -0.99 11.30
N ILE A 327 6.65 -1.94 11.16
CA ILE A 327 6.70 -3.24 11.83
C ILE A 327 7.43 -4.21 10.91
N PHE A 328 8.75 -4.33 11.08
CA PHE A 328 9.56 -5.25 10.29
C PHE A 328 9.46 -6.69 10.78
N TYR A 329 9.21 -6.85 12.08
CA TYR A 329 9.10 -8.14 12.75
C TYR A 329 7.77 -8.26 13.49
N ASP A 330 7.08 -9.39 13.32
CA ASP A 330 5.84 -9.68 14.07
C ASP A 330 5.97 -10.86 15.04
N GLY A 331 6.91 -11.76 14.73
CA GLY A 331 7.11 -13.00 15.48
C GLY A 331 6.02 -14.04 15.22
N LEU A 332 6.44 -15.29 15.10
CA LEU A 332 5.49 -16.40 14.94
C LEU A 332 4.88 -16.78 16.30
N GLY A 333 5.70 -16.81 17.36
CA GLY A 333 5.27 -17.09 18.73
C GLY A 333 5.96 -16.18 19.73
N LYS A 334 5.76 -16.47 21.02
CA LYS A 334 6.37 -15.75 22.15
C LYS A 334 7.89 -15.74 22.05
N ASN A 335 8.47 -14.62 22.45
CA ASN A 335 9.92 -14.47 22.59
C ASN A 335 10.23 -13.37 23.62
N ARG A 336 11.51 -13.06 23.81
CA ARG A 336 11.94 -12.08 24.81
C ARG A 336 11.50 -10.63 24.51
N LEU A 337 11.26 -10.27 23.25
CA LEU A 337 10.80 -8.94 22.85
C LEU A 337 9.28 -8.82 22.85
N ARG A 338 8.55 -9.93 22.69
CA ARG A 338 7.08 -9.95 22.57
C ARG A 338 6.47 -11.11 23.37
N ASP A 339 5.61 -10.77 24.33
CA ASP A 339 4.89 -11.73 25.17
C ASP A 339 3.85 -12.58 24.39
N SER A 340 3.53 -12.19 23.16
CA SER A 340 2.66 -12.91 22.23
C SER A 340 3.08 -12.67 20.79
N GLY A 341 3.38 -13.73 20.05
CA GLY A 341 3.54 -13.68 18.59
C GLY A 341 2.19 -13.80 17.87
N LEU A 342 2.21 -13.77 16.53
CA LEU A 342 0.99 -13.87 15.72
C LEU A 342 0.19 -15.15 16.02
N TYR A 343 0.86 -16.29 16.21
CA TYR A 343 0.19 -17.54 16.58
C TYR A 343 -0.57 -17.40 17.91
N ASP A 344 0.06 -16.83 18.94
CA ASP A 344 -0.53 -16.69 20.26
C ASP A 344 -1.76 -15.77 20.23
N ARG A 345 -1.66 -14.63 19.53
CA ARG A 345 -2.76 -13.67 19.40
C ARG A 345 -3.96 -14.31 18.70
N VAL A 346 -3.74 -15.00 17.58
CA VAL A 346 -4.81 -15.68 16.83
C VAL A 346 -5.35 -16.91 17.57
N ALA A 347 -4.51 -17.66 18.26
CA ALA A 347 -4.95 -18.80 19.08
C ALA A 347 -5.85 -18.35 20.23
N SER A 348 -5.50 -17.24 20.90
CA SER A 348 -6.33 -16.67 21.98
C SER A 348 -7.71 -16.25 21.49
N MET A 349 -7.82 -15.76 20.25
CA MET A 349 -9.10 -15.40 19.63
C MET A 349 -9.99 -16.63 19.36
N GLY A 350 -9.39 -17.82 19.19
CA GLY A 350 -10.14 -19.05 18.93
C GLY A 350 -11.12 -19.43 20.03
N GLU A 351 -10.81 -19.06 21.29
CA GLU A 351 -11.65 -19.35 22.45
C GLU A 351 -13.04 -18.71 22.35
N THR A 352 -13.13 -17.50 21.78
CA THR A 352 -14.40 -16.78 21.57
C THR A 352 -14.94 -16.98 20.16
N ALA A 353 -14.06 -17.10 19.17
CA ALA A 353 -14.42 -17.15 17.76
C ALA A 353 -14.67 -18.58 17.23
N GLY A 354 -14.60 -19.61 18.07
CA GLY A 354 -15.00 -20.98 17.70
C GLY A 354 -14.01 -21.71 16.78
N TRP A 355 -12.71 -21.52 16.99
CA TRP A 355 -11.67 -22.39 16.42
C TRP A 355 -10.67 -22.81 17.50
N THR A 356 -9.86 -23.83 17.20
CA THR A 356 -8.85 -24.33 18.13
C THR A 356 -7.44 -24.05 17.63
N ALA A 357 -6.47 -24.04 18.53
CA ALA A 357 -5.06 -23.81 18.22
C ALA A 357 -4.48 -24.87 17.25
N ASP A 358 -5.05 -26.08 17.22
CA ASP A 358 -4.71 -27.16 16.28
C ASP A 358 -5.27 -26.93 14.87
N GLY A 359 -6.26 -26.04 14.73
CA GLY A 359 -6.81 -25.62 13.44
C GLY A 359 -6.01 -24.50 12.76
N LEU A 360 -4.96 -24.00 13.42
CA LEU A 360 -4.09 -22.96 12.87
C LEU A 360 -3.03 -23.55 11.94
N PHE A 361 -2.77 -22.90 10.81
CA PHE A 361 -1.74 -23.28 9.85
C PHE A 361 -1.09 -22.04 9.23
N ILE A 362 0.03 -22.17 8.52
CA ILE A 362 0.60 -21.08 7.74
C ILE A 362 -0.06 -21.03 6.37
N TRP A 363 -0.59 -19.87 5.98
CA TRP A 363 -1.03 -19.70 4.60
C TRP A 363 0.19 -19.59 3.70
N ASP A 364 0.48 -20.64 2.92
CA ASP A 364 1.74 -20.76 2.17
C ASP A 364 1.90 -19.76 1.01
N PHE A 365 0.85 -19.02 0.64
CA PHE A 365 0.85 -18.16 -0.54
C PHE A 365 1.97 -17.10 -0.52
N PRO A 366 2.14 -16.25 0.51
CA PRO A 366 3.21 -15.25 0.54
C PRO A 366 4.61 -15.84 0.38
N GLU A 367 4.90 -16.93 1.10
CA GLU A 367 6.21 -17.58 1.09
C GLU A 367 6.51 -18.24 -0.26
N SER A 368 5.51 -18.88 -0.86
CA SER A 368 5.59 -19.50 -2.18
C SER A 368 5.75 -18.47 -3.28
N GLU A 369 5.04 -17.34 -3.20
CA GLU A 369 5.11 -16.25 -4.16
C GLU A 369 6.49 -15.57 -4.11
N LEU A 370 7.02 -15.30 -2.90
CA LEU A 370 8.38 -14.77 -2.72
C LEU A 370 9.47 -15.73 -3.23
N THR A 371 9.28 -17.03 -3.06
CA THR A 371 10.23 -18.03 -3.56
C THR A 371 10.22 -18.11 -5.08
N ARG A 372 9.06 -17.97 -5.72
CA ARG A 372 8.93 -17.96 -7.19
C ARG A 372 9.38 -16.63 -7.80
N PHE A 373 9.26 -15.52 -7.09
CA PHE A 373 9.59 -14.21 -7.63
C PHE A 373 11.06 -14.12 -8.08
N GLY A 374 11.29 -13.68 -9.32
CA GLY A 374 12.63 -13.59 -9.91
C GLY A 374 13.25 -14.91 -10.38
N THR A 375 12.51 -16.02 -10.31
CA THR A 375 12.94 -17.34 -10.81
C THR A 375 12.38 -17.63 -12.22
N PRO A 376 12.95 -18.57 -12.98
CA PRO A 376 12.37 -19.03 -14.25
C PRO A 376 10.94 -19.58 -14.12
N GLU A 377 10.57 -20.09 -12.94
CA GLU A 377 9.24 -20.60 -12.62
C GLU A 377 8.21 -19.49 -12.31
N ALA A 378 8.65 -18.23 -12.23
CA ALA A 378 7.75 -17.08 -12.07
C ALA A 378 6.74 -17.05 -13.21
N LYS A 379 5.46 -16.80 -12.88
CA LYS A 379 4.44 -16.58 -13.91
C LYS A 379 4.65 -15.19 -14.53
N GLY A 380 4.64 -15.13 -15.86
CA GLY A 380 4.65 -13.88 -16.63
C GLY A 380 5.91 -13.01 -16.47
N PRO A 381 7.14 -13.54 -16.56
CA PRO A 381 8.35 -12.73 -16.41
C PRO A 381 8.48 -11.67 -17.51
N GLU A 382 8.06 -11.97 -18.74
CA GLU A 382 7.99 -10.97 -19.83
C GLU A 382 6.96 -9.88 -19.53
N LEU A 383 5.82 -10.27 -18.96
CA LEU A 383 4.77 -9.34 -18.56
C LEU A 383 5.26 -8.40 -17.45
N LEU A 384 5.95 -8.94 -16.45
CA LEU A 384 6.59 -8.17 -15.40
C LEU A 384 7.67 -7.23 -15.97
N ALA A 385 8.54 -7.71 -16.86
CA ALA A 385 9.56 -6.88 -17.50
C ALA A 385 8.94 -5.72 -18.29
N ASN A 386 7.85 -5.97 -19.03
CA ASN A 386 7.10 -4.92 -19.73
C ASN A 386 6.51 -3.89 -18.77
N TYR A 387 5.96 -4.34 -17.64
CA TYR A 387 5.43 -3.44 -16.62
C TYR A 387 6.52 -2.64 -15.90
N MET A 388 7.65 -3.26 -15.58
CA MET A 388 8.79 -2.54 -14.99
C MET A 388 9.37 -1.52 -15.98
N GLY A 389 9.43 -1.85 -17.27
CA GLY A 389 9.81 -0.90 -18.32
C GLY A 389 8.85 0.30 -18.41
N MET A 390 7.55 0.08 -18.26
CA MET A 390 6.55 1.16 -18.17
C MET A 390 6.77 2.04 -16.94
N LEU A 391 7.13 1.46 -15.79
CA LEU A 391 7.38 2.22 -14.57
C LEU A 391 8.56 3.22 -14.69
N SER A 392 9.53 2.93 -15.57
CA SER A 392 10.61 3.87 -15.87
C SER A 392 10.13 5.14 -16.57
N GLY A 393 8.89 5.17 -17.08
CA GLY A 393 8.31 6.30 -17.79
C GLY A 393 8.42 6.17 -19.32
N PRO A 394 7.92 7.17 -20.06
CA PRO A 394 7.94 7.15 -21.51
C PRO A 394 9.37 7.27 -22.06
N VAL A 395 9.54 6.77 -23.27
CA VAL A 395 10.83 6.67 -23.94
C VAL A 395 10.85 7.57 -25.19
N ILE A 396 11.94 8.31 -25.37
CA ILE A 396 12.20 9.12 -26.56
C ILE A 396 13.14 8.33 -27.47
N GLN A 397 12.68 7.99 -28.67
CA GLN A 397 13.56 7.47 -29.71
C GLN A 397 14.22 8.66 -30.41
N GLU A 398 15.52 8.84 -30.22
CA GLU A 398 16.27 9.84 -30.97
C GLU A 398 16.47 9.32 -32.40
N VAL A 399 15.90 10.03 -33.38
CA VAL A 399 15.99 9.67 -34.81
C VAL A 399 17.34 10.13 -35.42
N TYR A 400 18.27 10.64 -34.61
CA TYR A 400 19.37 11.45 -35.14
C TYR A 400 20.54 10.65 -35.71
N ASP A 401 20.65 9.34 -35.44
CA ASP A 401 21.66 8.48 -36.04
C ASP A 401 21.14 7.05 -36.27
N PRO A 402 21.01 6.61 -37.53
CA PRO A 402 20.53 5.25 -37.86
C PRO A 402 21.47 4.13 -37.41
N GLU A 403 22.72 4.44 -37.04
CA GLU A 403 23.68 3.43 -36.55
C GLU A 403 23.71 3.30 -35.03
N SER A 404 23.42 4.37 -34.27
CA SER A 404 23.50 4.34 -32.80
C SER A 404 22.15 4.26 -32.08
N GLY A 405 21.02 4.56 -32.75
CA GLY A 405 19.67 4.25 -32.26
C GLY A 405 19.42 4.58 -30.78
N GLY A 406 19.89 5.76 -30.34
CA GLY A 406 19.84 6.18 -28.94
C GLY A 406 18.41 6.20 -28.40
N VAL A 407 18.22 5.58 -27.24
CA VAL A 407 16.97 5.59 -26.49
C VAL A 407 17.17 6.49 -25.28
N LEU A 408 16.57 7.68 -25.29
CA LEU A 408 16.62 8.60 -24.15
C LEU A 408 15.43 8.31 -23.22
N GLN A 409 15.73 8.10 -21.95
CA GLN A 409 14.72 7.94 -20.92
C GLN A 409 14.18 9.31 -20.48
N TRP A 410 12.88 9.42 -20.26
CA TRP A 410 12.27 10.64 -19.74
C TRP A 410 12.59 10.84 -18.25
N ASP A 411 12.82 12.10 -17.85
CA ASP A 411 13.21 12.46 -16.47
C ASP A 411 12.08 12.36 -15.43
N HIS A 412 10.86 12.03 -15.86
CA HIS A 412 9.70 11.83 -14.99
C HIS A 412 9.28 10.36 -15.02
N PRO A 413 9.94 9.49 -14.24
CA PRO A 413 9.58 8.09 -14.20
C PRO A 413 8.23 7.91 -13.50
N LEU A 414 7.44 6.97 -14.00
CA LEU A 414 6.10 6.70 -13.47
C LEU A 414 6.14 6.13 -12.04
N VAL A 415 7.23 5.43 -11.67
CA VAL A 415 7.43 4.87 -10.33
C VAL A 415 7.44 5.94 -9.23
N GLU A 416 8.08 7.09 -9.45
CA GLU A 416 8.16 8.17 -8.44
C GLU A 416 6.79 8.80 -8.20
N ALA A 417 6.06 9.08 -9.29
CA ALA A 417 4.68 9.56 -9.22
C ALA A 417 3.78 8.54 -8.48
N ARG A 418 4.04 7.24 -8.67
CA ARG A 418 3.31 6.17 -7.98
C ARG A 418 3.68 6.05 -6.51
N HIS A 419 4.93 6.23 -6.11
CA HIS A 419 5.30 6.32 -4.69
C HIS A 419 4.57 7.48 -4.02
N MET A 420 4.61 8.69 -4.62
CA MET A 420 3.89 9.85 -4.09
C MET A 420 2.39 9.60 -3.94
N HIS A 421 1.76 8.97 -4.93
CA HIS A 421 0.36 8.56 -4.88
C HIS A 421 0.11 7.62 -3.69
N ILE A 422 0.86 6.53 -3.59
CA ILE A 422 0.68 5.51 -2.55
C ILE A 422 0.84 6.10 -1.15
N THR A 423 1.77 7.03 -0.96
CA THR A 423 2.05 7.66 0.33
C THR A 423 1.27 8.97 0.54
N GLY A 424 0.20 9.21 -0.22
CA GLY A 424 -0.74 10.30 0.05
C GLY A 424 -0.40 11.68 -0.47
N ILE A 425 0.70 11.84 -1.19
CA ILE A 425 1.14 13.12 -1.78
C ILE A 425 0.41 13.33 -3.12
N TYR A 426 -0.92 13.32 -3.09
CA TYR A 426 -1.77 13.21 -4.27
C TYR A 426 -1.62 14.38 -5.24
N SER A 427 -1.50 15.62 -4.75
CA SER A 427 -1.38 16.80 -5.62
C SER A 427 -0.09 16.78 -6.44
N GLU A 428 1.03 16.37 -5.84
CA GLU A 428 2.30 16.24 -6.55
C GLU A 428 2.28 15.04 -7.50
N ALA A 429 1.73 13.91 -7.08
CA ALA A 429 1.53 12.75 -7.95
C ALA A 429 0.71 13.10 -9.20
N ILE A 430 -0.41 13.83 -9.06
CA ILE A 430 -1.24 14.31 -10.17
C ILE A 430 -0.41 15.20 -11.11
N ARG A 431 0.43 16.09 -10.56
CA ARG A 431 1.31 16.94 -11.38
C ARG A 431 2.25 16.09 -12.22
N GLU A 432 2.95 15.12 -11.62
CA GLU A 432 3.87 14.24 -12.34
C GLU A 432 3.17 13.36 -13.38
N TYR A 433 2.01 12.78 -13.05
CA TYR A 433 1.23 12.02 -14.02
C TYR A 433 0.80 12.87 -15.22
N ASN A 434 0.43 14.14 -14.99
CA ASN A 434 0.09 15.05 -16.08
C ASN A 434 1.30 15.39 -16.96
N GLN A 435 2.50 15.50 -16.38
CA GLN A 435 3.73 15.67 -17.17
C GLN A 435 4.02 14.45 -18.04
N ILE A 436 3.88 13.23 -17.49
CA ILE A 436 4.02 11.98 -18.23
C ILE A 436 3.01 11.90 -19.39
N ARG A 437 1.74 12.21 -19.12
CA ARG A 437 0.68 12.26 -20.15
C ARG A 437 0.99 13.27 -21.25
N GLY A 438 1.51 14.44 -20.88
CA GLY A 438 1.90 15.51 -21.81
C GLY A 438 3.09 15.10 -22.69
N GLY A 439 4.12 14.50 -22.08
CA GLY A 439 5.33 14.05 -22.77
C GLY A 439 5.03 13.02 -23.86
N VAL A 440 4.18 12.03 -23.59
CA VAL A 440 3.81 10.99 -24.57
C VAL A 440 3.20 11.56 -25.86
N ASN A 441 2.55 12.73 -25.81
CA ASN A 441 2.01 13.33 -27.03
C ASN A 441 3.08 13.86 -27.97
N ILE A 442 4.26 14.19 -27.43
CA ILE A 442 5.44 14.73 -28.13
C ILE A 442 6.27 13.58 -28.71
N PHE A 443 6.35 12.44 -28.03
CA PHE A 443 7.23 11.33 -28.42
C PHE A 443 6.63 10.42 -29.49
N THR A 444 7.51 9.60 -30.07
CA THR A 444 7.13 8.54 -31.00
C THR A 444 6.09 7.63 -30.35
N PRO A 445 4.96 7.37 -31.01
CA PRO A 445 3.97 6.43 -30.52
C PRO A 445 4.56 5.03 -30.47
N THR A 446 4.72 4.51 -29.26
CA THR A 446 5.12 3.13 -29.01
C THR A 446 4.10 2.47 -28.08
N PRO A 447 3.99 1.14 -28.12
CA PRO A 447 3.20 0.39 -27.14
C PRO A 447 3.44 0.79 -25.69
N GLY A 448 4.71 0.93 -25.30
CA GLY A 448 5.11 1.33 -23.95
C GLY A 448 4.65 2.75 -23.61
N ASN A 449 4.83 3.72 -24.52
CA ASN A 449 4.41 5.10 -24.29
C ASN A 449 2.88 5.23 -24.18
N ASP A 450 2.13 4.51 -25.01
CA ASP A 450 0.66 4.45 -24.92
C ASP A 450 0.21 3.87 -23.57
N LEU A 451 0.87 2.82 -23.09
CA LEU A 451 0.60 2.20 -21.80
C LEU A 451 0.97 3.11 -20.61
N CYS A 452 2.11 3.81 -20.67
CA CYS A 452 2.50 4.80 -19.65
C CYS A 452 1.45 5.91 -19.53
N ARG A 453 0.97 6.42 -20.68
CA ARG A 453 -0.06 7.46 -20.71
C ARG A 453 -1.39 6.96 -20.14
N GLU A 454 -1.82 5.77 -20.54
CA GLU A 454 -3.05 5.16 -20.02
C GLU A 454 -2.99 4.99 -18.49
N THR A 455 -1.86 4.45 -18.01
CA THR A 455 -1.64 4.22 -16.57
C THR A 455 -1.59 5.52 -15.79
N ALA A 456 -0.92 6.55 -16.31
CA ALA A 456 -0.92 7.87 -15.70
C ALA A 456 -2.33 8.51 -15.64
N VAL A 457 -3.20 8.28 -16.65
CA VAL A 457 -4.61 8.72 -16.59
C VAL A 457 -5.35 8.00 -15.46
N TYR A 458 -5.25 6.68 -15.39
CA TYR A 458 -5.93 5.90 -14.34
C TYR A 458 -5.45 6.27 -12.93
N TRP A 459 -4.14 6.40 -12.72
CA TRP A 459 -3.64 6.77 -11.39
C TRP A 459 -3.93 8.23 -11.03
N THR A 460 -4.03 9.13 -12.01
CA THR A 460 -4.54 10.50 -11.77
C THR A 460 -5.96 10.46 -11.22
N THR A 461 -6.84 9.61 -11.77
CA THR A 461 -8.23 9.53 -11.30
C THR A 461 -8.34 8.86 -9.93
N CYS A 462 -7.50 7.88 -9.61
CA CYS A 462 -7.38 7.37 -8.25
C CYS A 462 -7.01 8.49 -7.26
N CYS A 463 -5.97 9.29 -7.54
CA CYS A 463 -5.61 10.43 -6.68
C CYS A 463 -6.77 11.44 -6.54
N GLN A 464 -7.49 11.74 -7.62
CA GLN A 464 -8.66 12.62 -7.58
C GLN A 464 -9.79 12.05 -6.73
N TYR A 465 -10.01 10.74 -6.78
CA TYR A 465 -10.99 10.06 -5.93
C TYR A 465 -10.64 10.21 -4.45
N GLU A 466 -9.37 9.96 -4.09
CA GLU A 466 -8.92 10.08 -2.70
C GLU A 466 -8.96 11.54 -2.18
N LEU A 467 -8.81 12.52 -3.07
CA LEU A 467 -9.02 13.95 -2.76
C LEU A 467 -10.50 14.37 -2.69
N GLY A 468 -11.45 13.44 -2.88
CA GLY A 468 -12.88 13.74 -2.93
C GLY A 468 -13.33 14.52 -4.16
N ALA A 469 -12.48 14.63 -5.20
CA ALA A 469 -12.76 15.33 -6.44
C ALA A 469 -13.58 14.46 -7.42
N TYR A 470 -14.70 13.91 -6.94
CA TYR A 470 -15.52 12.92 -7.65
C TYR A 470 -16.01 13.41 -9.01
N ASP A 471 -16.40 14.68 -9.15
CA ASP A 471 -16.80 15.27 -10.43
C ASP A 471 -15.67 15.21 -11.48
N SER A 472 -14.42 15.39 -11.05
CA SER A 472 -13.26 15.29 -11.95
C SER A 472 -13.05 13.87 -12.43
N VAL A 473 -13.21 12.88 -11.54
CA VAL A 473 -13.11 11.46 -11.89
C VAL A 473 -14.16 11.08 -12.94
N VAL A 474 -15.41 11.50 -12.73
CA VAL A 474 -16.54 11.24 -13.65
C VAL A 474 -16.27 11.88 -15.02
N ASN A 475 -15.80 13.13 -15.04
CA ASN A 475 -15.46 13.83 -16.28
C ASN A 475 -14.29 13.18 -17.04
N THR A 476 -13.27 12.68 -16.33
CA THR A 476 -12.14 11.98 -16.97
C THR A 476 -12.53 10.59 -17.45
N GLY A 477 -13.34 9.84 -16.69
CA GLY A 477 -13.76 8.49 -17.05
C GLY A 477 -14.84 8.44 -18.13
N ILE A 478 -15.97 9.13 -17.91
CA ILE A 478 -17.16 9.06 -18.77
C ILE A 478 -17.16 10.18 -19.81
N GLY A 479 -16.62 11.35 -19.48
CA GLY A 479 -16.61 12.54 -20.35
C GLY A 479 -15.71 12.44 -21.58
N GLY A 480 -15.29 11.23 -21.97
CA GLY A 480 -14.58 10.95 -23.23
C GLY A 480 -13.07 11.20 -23.20
N GLN A 481 -12.48 11.49 -22.03
CA GLN A 481 -11.01 11.54 -21.90
C GLN A 481 -10.38 10.15 -21.79
N TYR A 482 -11.19 9.12 -21.47
CA TYR A 482 -10.78 7.74 -21.38
C TYR A 482 -11.64 6.82 -22.28
N PRO A 483 -11.03 5.80 -22.95
CA PRO A 483 -9.60 5.61 -23.06
C PRO A 483 -8.96 6.75 -23.85
N PRO A 484 -7.70 7.12 -23.56
CA PRO A 484 -6.99 8.02 -24.46
C PRO A 484 -6.95 7.39 -25.86
N PRO A 485 -6.98 8.18 -26.95
CA PRO A 485 -6.89 7.63 -28.29
C PRO A 485 -5.56 6.89 -28.45
N PHE A 486 -5.59 5.55 -28.39
CA PHE A 486 -4.41 4.72 -28.60
C PHE A 486 -3.93 4.88 -30.04
N ARG A 487 -2.65 5.21 -30.20
CA ARG A 487 -2.05 5.36 -31.53
C ARG A 487 -1.58 4.01 -32.07
N THR A 488 -1.37 3.04 -31.18
CA THR A 488 -0.79 1.72 -31.49
C THR A 488 -1.80 0.57 -31.48
N GLY A 489 -3.09 0.83 -31.22
CA GLY A 489 -4.14 -0.19 -31.22
C GLY A 489 -4.15 -1.10 -29.97
N ILE A 490 -3.44 -0.73 -28.91
CA ILE A 490 -3.47 -1.43 -27.62
C ILE A 490 -4.87 -1.33 -27.01
N LYS A 491 -5.31 -2.44 -26.42
CA LYS A 491 -6.54 -2.46 -25.64
C LYS A 491 -6.30 -1.80 -24.29
N PRO A 492 -7.19 -0.90 -23.84
CA PRO A 492 -7.06 -0.28 -22.54
C PRO A 492 -7.12 -1.33 -21.43
N ILE A 493 -6.03 -1.51 -20.70
CA ILE A 493 -5.96 -2.48 -19.60
C ILE A 493 -6.66 -1.95 -18.35
N TRP A 494 -6.82 -0.63 -18.21
CA TRP A 494 -7.43 0.02 -17.05
C TRP A 494 -8.91 0.34 -17.22
N ALA A 495 -9.51 0.01 -18.37
CA ALA A 495 -10.90 0.39 -18.65
C ALA A 495 -11.89 -0.11 -17.61
N PRO A 496 -11.79 -1.36 -17.13
CA PRO A 496 -12.68 -1.82 -16.06
C PRO A 496 -12.48 -1.04 -14.75
N GLY A 497 -11.23 -0.77 -14.36
CA GLY A 497 -10.91 0.01 -13.15
C GLY A 497 -11.41 1.46 -13.23
N MET A 498 -11.22 2.10 -14.40
CA MET A 498 -11.72 3.46 -14.66
C MET A 498 -13.23 3.57 -14.54
N ALA A 499 -13.97 2.62 -15.12
CA ALA A 499 -15.42 2.67 -15.06
C ALA A 499 -15.97 2.25 -13.68
N LEU A 500 -15.29 1.35 -12.95
CA LEU A 500 -15.58 1.11 -11.53
C LEU A 500 -15.41 2.40 -10.70
N LEU A 501 -14.28 3.09 -10.85
CA LEU A 501 -13.99 4.32 -10.11
C LEU A 501 -14.97 5.45 -10.47
N SER A 502 -15.37 5.55 -11.74
CA SER A 502 -16.40 6.51 -12.19
C SER A 502 -17.77 6.22 -11.57
N ALA A 503 -18.16 4.95 -11.51
CA ALA A 503 -19.41 4.53 -10.88
C ALA A 503 -19.41 4.79 -9.37
N LEU A 504 -18.27 4.52 -8.70
CA LEU A 504 -18.07 4.87 -7.29
C LEU A 504 -18.17 6.37 -7.05
N SER A 505 -17.54 7.20 -7.89
CA SER A 505 -17.60 8.66 -7.79
C SER A 505 -19.03 9.19 -7.95
N LEU A 506 -19.81 8.65 -8.90
CA LEU A 506 -21.23 8.98 -9.02
C LEU A 506 -22.01 8.62 -7.76
N ALA A 507 -21.77 7.44 -7.19
CA ALA A 507 -22.42 7.04 -5.96
C ALA A 507 -22.04 7.95 -4.77
N GLN A 508 -20.78 8.40 -4.68
CA GLN A 508 -20.35 9.38 -3.67
C GLN A 508 -21.01 10.76 -3.84
N LEU A 509 -21.34 11.14 -5.08
CA LEU A 509 -22.11 12.35 -5.40
C LEU A 509 -23.63 12.19 -5.18
N GLY A 510 -24.09 11.02 -4.72
CA GLY A 510 -25.51 10.69 -4.56
C GLY A 510 -26.24 10.34 -5.87
N ALA A 511 -25.52 10.29 -6.99
CA ALA A 511 -26.00 9.87 -8.31
C ALA A 511 -26.05 8.34 -8.43
N TYR A 512 -26.74 7.70 -7.48
CA TYR A 512 -26.79 6.24 -7.33
C TYR A 512 -27.40 5.52 -8.55
N ALA A 513 -28.39 6.14 -9.19
CA ALA A 513 -29.03 5.59 -10.37
C ALA A 513 -28.04 5.49 -11.54
N GLU A 514 -27.36 6.59 -11.88
CA GLU A 514 -26.34 6.62 -12.93
C GLU A 514 -25.17 5.69 -12.60
N GLY A 515 -24.68 5.73 -11.36
CA GLY A 515 -23.60 4.85 -10.89
C GLY A 515 -23.95 3.37 -11.08
N SER A 516 -25.19 2.96 -10.75
CA SER A 516 -25.64 1.56 -10.89
C SER A 516 -25.73 1.11 -12.35
N VAL A 517 -26.06 2.02 -13.27
CA VAL A 517 -26.11 1.72 -14.71
C VAL A 517 -24.71 1.47 -15.24
N ILE A 518 -23.74 2.31 -14.90
CA ILE A 518 -22.35 2.13 -15.35
C ILE A 518 -21.77 0.85 -14.77
N LEU A 519 -21.96 0.64 -13.46
CA LEU A 519 -21.45 -0.54 -12.78
C LEU A 519 -22.06 -1.82 -13.35
N SER A 520 -23.33 -1.84 -13.77
CA SER A 520 -23.95 -3.04 -14.36
C SER A 520 -23.51 -3.35 -15.80
N GLN A 521 -22.93 -2.37 -16.51
CA GLN A 521 -22.42 -2.53 -17.88
C GLN A 521 -20.95 -2.99 -17.93
N LEU A 522 -20.24 -2.93 -16.81
CA LEU A 522 -18.86 -3.39 -16.74
C LEU A 522 -18.74 -4.88 -17.06
N PRO A 523 -17.69 -5.30 -17.80
CA PRO A 523 -17.28 -6.69 -17.82
C PRO A 523 -17.15 -7.19 -16.39
N VAL A 524 -17.71 -8.37 -16.12
CA VAL A 524 -17.75 -8.96 -14.79
C VAL A 524 -16.32 -9.25 -14.33
N LEU A 525 -15.75 -8.36 -13.52
CA LEU A 525 -14.47 -8.58 -12.85
C LEU A 525 -14.68 -9.27 -11.50
N ILE A 526 -15.60 -8.74 -10.72
CA ILE A 526 -15.89 -9.15 -9.34
C ILE A 526 -17.41 -9.33 -9.17
N PRO A 527 -18.00 -10.39 -9.75
CA PRO A 527 -19.44 -10.49 -9.99
C PRO A 527 -20.30 -10.18 -8.78
N HIS A 528 -19.95 -10.77 -7.63
CA HIS A 528 -20.76 -10.67 -6.42
C HIS A 528 -20.69 -9.28 -5.79
N GLY A 529 -19.50 -8.69 -5.66
CA GLY A 529 -19.37 -7.32 -5.13
C GLY A 529 -20.02 -6.29 -6.05
N GLN A 530 -19.79 -6.41 -7.36
CA GLN A 530 -20.42 -5.56 -8.38
C GLN A 530 -21.95 -5.66 -8.32
N GLY A 531 -22.50 -6.88 -8.33
CA GLY A 531 -23.94 -7.10 -8.27
C GLY A 531 -24.58 -6.62 -6.96
N TYR A 532 -23.89 -6.82 -5.82
CA TYR A 532 -24.32 -6.28 -4.54
C TYR A 532 -24.40 -4.75 -4.56
N LEU A 533 -23.34 -4.07 -5.01
CA LEU A 533 -23.30 -2.60 -5.08
C LEU A 533 -24.36 -2.03 -6.04
N VAL A 534 -24.59 -2.68 -7.19
CA VAL A 534 -25.68 -2.29 -8.11
C VAL A 534 -27.04 -2.31 -7.40
N ARG A 535 -27.40 -3.43 -6.75
CA ARG A 535 -28.68 -3.53 -6.02
C ARG A 535 -28.78 -2.53 -4.88
N ARG A 536 -27.69 -2.35 -4.14
CA ARG A 536 -27.59 -1.37 -3.06
C ARG A 536 -27.90 0.04 -3.56
N TRP A 537 -27.22 0.48 -4.62
CA TRP A 537 -27.40 1.83 -5.17
C TRP A 537 -28.78 2.03 -5.79
N GLN A 538 -29.37 1.01 -6.41
CA GLN A 538 -30.75 1.08 -6.88
C GLN A 538 -31.74 1.35 -5.74
N ARG A 539 -31.57 0.70 -4.57
CA ARG A 539 -32.40 0.97 -3.39
C ARG A 539 -32.18 2.38 -2.83
N LEU A 540 -30.92 2.82 -2.76
CA LEU A 540 -30.60 4.20 -2.34
C LEU A 540 -31.24 5.22 -3.29
N ALA A 541 -31.16 5.02 -4.61
CA ALA A 541 -31.81 5.90 -5.59
C ALA A 541 -33.33 5.98 -5.39
N GLN A 542 -33.99 4.85 -5.11
CA GLN A 542 -35.43 4.80 -4.82
C GLN A 542 -35.77 5.55 -3.52
N ALA A 543 -34.97 5.37 -2.47
CA ALA A 543 -35.14 6.08 -1.20
C ALA A 543 -34.96 7.60 -1.37
N HIS A 544 -33.94 8.05 -2.11
CA HIS A 544 -33.71 9.47 -2.41
C HIS A 544 -34.85 10.09 -3.23
N SER A 545 -35.33 9.37 -4.24
CA SER A 545 -36.47 9.80 -5.07
C SER A 545 -37.78 9.92 -4.26
N SER A 546 -37.96 9.07 -3.24
CA SER A 546 -39.14 9.09 -2.37
C SER A 546 -39.06 10.18 -1.29
N ALA A 547 -37.85 10.57 -0.89
CA ALA A 547 -37.61 11.55 0.16
C ALA A 547 -37.71 13.01 -0.31
N GLN A 548 -37.50 13.30 -1.60
CA GLN A 548 -37.77 14.63 -2.17
C GLN A 548 -39.29 14.80 -2.32
N PRO A 549 -39.97 15.56 -1.45
CA PRO A 549 -41.40 15.80 -1.62
C PRO A 549 -41.57 16.57 -2.92
N LEU A 550 -42.58 16.21 -3.71
CA LEU A 550 -43.07 16.97 -4.87
C LEU A 550 -43.52 18.37 -4.41
N SER A 551 -42.56 19.22 -4.08
CA SER A 551 -42.72 20.65 -3.88
C SER A 551 -42.74 21.25 -5.28
N ARG A 552 -43.76 20.90 -6.06
CA ARG A 552 -44.14 21.77 -7.17
C ARG A 552 -44.64 23.05 -6.50
N PRO A 553 -43.99 24.20 -6.70
CA PRO A 553 -44.70 25.45 -6.47
C PRO A 553 -45.90 25.40 -7.43
N ASN A 554 -47.11 25.41 -6.89
CA ASN A 554 -48.29 25.80 -7.65
C ASN A 554 -48.02 27.23 -8.13
N ASN A 555 -47.43 27.37 -9.31
CA ASN A 555 -47.38 28.63 -10.03
C ASN A 555 -48.67 28.75 -10.85
N GLU A 556 -49.81 28.76 -10.16
CA GLU A 556 -51.00 29.46 -10.63
C GLU A 556 -50.81 30.93 -10.27
N SER A 557 -50.41 31.76 -11.23
CA SER A 557 -50.83 33.17 -11.33
C SER A 557 -49.99 33.96 -12.35
N ASN A 558 -50.70 34.36 -13.40
CA ASN A 558 -50.56 35.61 -14.15
C ASN A 558 -49.41 35.76 -15.16
N ALA A 559 -49.81 35.54 -16.40
CA ALA A 559 -49.33 36.30 -17.55
C ALA A 559 -49.48 37.81 -17.30
N GLU A 560 -48.37 38.53 -17.33
CA GLU A 560 -48.35 39.95 -17.65
C GLU A 560 -47.19 40.20 -18.61
N SER A 561 -47.55 40.54 -19.85
CA SER A 561 -46.64 40.86 -20.95
C SER A 561 -45.88 42.16 -20.68
N PRO A 562 -44.60 42.29 -21.05
CA PRO A 562 -43.95 43.60 -21.10
C PRO A 562 -44.32 44.32 -22.42
N PRO A 563 -44.50 45.64 -22.42
CA PRO A 563 -44.61 46.41 -23.66
C PRO A 563 -43.23 46.64 -24.27
N ALA A 564 -43.21 46.60 -25.60
CA ALA A 564 -42.08 47.01 -26.42
C ALA A 564 -41.90 48.54 -26.35
N GLU A 565 -40.66 49.00 -26.21
CA GLU A 565 -40.28 50.35 -26.63
C GLU A 565 -38.91 50.36 -27.28
N SER A 566 -38.84 51.18 -28.32
CA SER A 566 -37.85 51.27 -29.38
C SER A 566 -37.08 52.59 -29.23
N SER A 567 -35.85 52.58 -29.79
CA SER A 567 -35.11 53.71 -30.38
C SER A 567 -34.53 54.81 -29.48
N GLY A 568 -33.21 55.06 -29.67
CA GLY A 568 -32.71 56.42 -29.92
C GLY A 568 -31.42 56.86 -29.22
N GLU A 569 -30.38 57.09 -30.04
CA GLU A 569 -29.37 58.17 -29.94
C GLU A 569 -28.18 58.11 -28.94
N THR A 570 -26.99 57.82 -29.51
CA THR A 570 -25.69 58.48 -29.24
C THR A 570 -25.72 59.94 -29.75
N PRO A 571 -24.94 60.95 -29.24
CA PRO A 571 -23.47 60.92 -29.22
C PRO A 571 -22.75 61.73 -28.10
N ALA A 572 -21.41 61.63 -28.11
CA ALA A 572 -20.38 62.62 -27.71
C ALA A 572 -19.52 62.33 -26.46
N THR A 573 -18.31 61.82 -26.76
CA THR A 573 -16.97 62.39 -26.45
C THR A 573 -16.77 63.14 -25.13
N GLN A 574 -15.86 62.63 -24.28
CA GLN A 574 -14.81 63.42 -23.59
C GLN A 574 -13.79 62.48 -22.88
N SER A 575 -12.54 62.49 -23.35
CA SER A 575 -11.33 62.11 -22.58
C SER A 575 -10.86 63.33 -21.77
N PRO A 576 -10.14 63.20 -20.63
CA PRO A 576 -8.66 63.01 -20.63
C PRO A 576 -8.12 62.37 -19.29
N PRO A 577 -6.83 62.47 -18.90
CA PRO A 577 -5.57 62.55 -19.64
C PRO A 577 -4.56 61.44 -19.28
N SER A 578 -3.54 61.32 -20.14
CA SER A 578 -2.28 60.61 -19.93
C SER A 578 -1.36 61.37 -18.97
N GLU A 579 -0.65 60.64 -18.10
CA GLU A 579 0.53 61.13 -17.38
C GLU A 579 1.68 60.12 -17.53
N GLN A 580 2.84 60.64 -17.93
CA GLN A 580 4.09 59.94 -18.23
C GLN A 580 5.11 60.16 -17.07
N PRO A 581 6.31 59.53 -17.09
CA PRO A 581 6.88 58.82 -15.95
C PRO A 581 7.93 59.61 -15.16
N ALA A 582 8.18 59.19 -13.92
CA ALA A 582 9.30 59.66 -13.11
C ALA A 582 10.43 58.62 -13.04
N GLU A 583 11.65 59.12 -13.11
CA GLU A 583 12.95 58.47 -13.19
C GLU A 583 13.47 57.90 -11.84
N ASN A 584 14.18 56.75 -11.91
CA ASN A 584 15.42 56.34 -11.19
C ASN A 584 15.47 56.27 -9.63
N PRO A 585 16.46 55.56 -9.00
CA PRO A 585 17.65 54.93 -9.58
C PRO A 585 17.96 53.46 -9.15
N ALA A 586 18.89 52.92 -9.94
CA ALA A 586 19.73 51.73 -9.79
C ALA A 586 20.09 51.27 -8.37
N GLU A 587 20.00 49.95 -8.15
CA GLU A 587 20.84 49.22 -7.21
C GLU A 587 21.41 47.98 -7.91
N SER A 588 22.74 47.94 -7.91
CA SER A 588 23.62 46.99 -8.59
C SER A 588 23.76 45.69 -7.79
N THR A 589 23.60 44.54 -8.44
CA THR A 589 24.07 43.23 -7.92
C THR A 589 24.99 42.60 -8.96
N PRO A 590 26.17 42.07 -8.57
CA PRO A 590 27.18 41.65 -9.53
C PRO A 590 26.94 40.24 -10.08
N GLU A 591 27.17 40.09 -11.39
CA GLU A 591 27.45 38.82 -12.06
C GLU A 591 28.68 38.15 -11.41
N SER A 592 28.53 36.90 -11.00
CA SER A 592 29.64 35.98 -10.75
C SER A 592 29.63 34.93 -11.86
N SER A 593 30.51 35.15 -12.82
CA SER A 593 30.89 34.20 -13.86
C SER A 593 31.81 33.15 -13.24
N ALA A 594 31.39 31.89 -13.24
CA ALA A 594 32.26 30.75 -12.99
C ALA A 594 32.36 29.91 -14.27
N GLU A 595 33.55 29.92 -14.87
CA GLU A 595 33.96 29.02 -15.94
C GLU A 595 33.94 27.55 -15.46
N PRO A 596 33.59 26.59 -16.33
CA PRO A 596 33.76 25.17 -16.01
C PRO A 596 35.21 24.74 -16.27
N ASN A 597 35.85 24.20 -15.23
CA ASN A 597 37.16 23.56 -15.30
C ASN A 597 37.04 22.20 -16.02
N PRO A 598 38.00 21.82 -16.90
CA PRO A 598 37.93 20.57 -17.65
C PRO A 598 38.36 19.36 -16.80
N ALA A 599 37.71 18.23 -17.03
CA ALA A 599 38.01 16.93 -16.44
C ALA A 599 39.42 16.41 -16.82
N PRO A 600 40.12 15.69 -15.93
CA PRO A 600 41.38 15.06 -16.26
C PRO A 600 41.17 13.73 -17.01
N ALA A 601 42.01 13.53 -18.03
CA ALA A 601 42.11 12.31 -18.81
C ALA A 601 42.55 11.12 -17.94
N ALA A 602 41.85 10.00 -18.08
CA ALA A 602 42.29 8.70 -17.59
C ALA A 602 43.31 8.12 -18.59
N GLU A 603 44.56 7.99 -18.15
CA GLU A 603 45.56 7.16 -18.82
C GLU A 603 45.32 5.69 -18.46
N SER A 604 45.28 4.87 -19.49
CA SER A 604 45.32 3.41 -19.43
C SER A 604 46.70 2.91 -18.99
N ASN A 605 46.73 2.03 -17.99
CA ASN A 605 47.69 0.93 -17.87
C ASN A 605 46.99 -0.30 -17.30
#